data_AF-G1X448-F1
#
_entry.id   AF-G1X448-F1
#
_cell.length_a   1.000
_cell.length_b   1.000
_cell.length_c   1.000
_cell.angle_alpha   90.00
_cell.angle_beta   90.00
_cell.angle_gamma   90.00
#
_symmetry.space_group_name_H-M   'P 1'
#
loop_
_entity.id
_entity.type
_entity.pdbx_description
1 polymer ?
#
loop_
_entity_poly.entity_id
_entity_poly.type
_entity_poly.pdbx_seq_one_letter_code
_entity_poly.pdbx_strand_id
1 'polypeptide(L)'
;MEEDGAALQNPREREAAEKITFRFCRECSNMLYPKESREHRRLIYVCRNCGFEDEAASQCVFRNVLSSVAEETAGVTTDVGSDPTVCLLCGSLIEENDGTREDDDGENGSN
;
A
#
# COMPACT_ATOMS: atom_id res chain seq x y z
N MET A 1 -12.63 -34.91 17.26
CA MET A 1 -13.01 -34.14 16.06
C MET A 1 -12.13 -32.92 16.05
N GLU A 2 -10.84 -33.19 15.87
CA GLU A 2 -9.87 -32.19 15.46
C GLU A 2 -9.95 -32.15 13.93
N GLU A 3 -9.70 -31.00 13.32
CA GLU A 3 -8.66 -30.78 12.30
C GLU A 3 -8.83 -29.35 11.74
N ASP A 4 -7.88 -28.50 12.17
CA ASP A 4 -7.08 -27.62 11.33
C ASP A 4 -7.71 -26.37 10.72
N GLY A 5 -7.75 -25.32 11.55
CA GLY A 5 -7.65 -23.94 11.09
C GLY A 5 -6.24 -23.68 10.55
N ALA A 6 -6.05 -23.83 9.24
CA ALA A 6 -4.80 -23.53 8.56
C ALA A 6 -4.41 -22.05 8.74
N ALA A 7 -3.44 -21.80 9.62
CA ALA A 7 -2.74 -20.52 9.66
C ALA A 7 -1.97 -20.35 8.35
N LEU A 8 -2.26 -19.29 7.59
CA LEU A 8 -1.51 -18.90 6.40
C LEU A 8 -0.07 -18.53 6.82
N GLN A 9 0.86 -19.48 6.70
CA GLN A 9 2.25 -19.37 7.16
C GLN A 9 3.17 -18.61 6.19
N ASN A 10 2.68 -18.19 5.01
CA ASN A 10 3.52 -17.52 4.01
C ASN A 10 3.34 -15.98 4.06
N PRO A 11 4.41 -15.21 4.34
CA PRO A 11 4.35 -13.75 4.34
C PRO A 11 3.84 -13.14 3.03
N ARG A 12 4.16 -13.75 1.88
CA ARG A 12 3.74 -13.28 0.55
C ARG A 12 2.24 -13.50 0.28
N GLU A 13 1.66 -14.54 0.84
CA GLU A 13 0.22 -14.81 0.72
C GLU A 13 -0.58 -13.86 1.63
N ARG A 14 -0.01 -13.45 2.77
CA ARG A 14 -0.59 -12.44 3.65
C ARG A 14 -0.61 -11.04 2.99
N GLU A 15 0.42 -10.70 2.21
CA GLU A 15 0.47 -9.46 1.42
C GLU A 15 -0.53 -9.45 0.24
N ALA A 16 -0.79 -10.60 -0.38
CA ALA A 16 -1.84 -10.73 -1.39
C ALA A 16 -3.25 -10.64 -0.76
N ALA A 17 -3.45 -11.25 0.42
CA ALA A 17 -4.67 -11.09 1.21
C ALA A 17 -4.87 -9.66 1.75
N GLU A 18 -3.83 -8.83 1.68
CA GLU A 18 -3.80 -7.45 2.15
C GLU A 18 -4.33 -6.44 1.12
N LYS A 19 -4.33 -6.78 -0.17
CA LYS A 19 -4.83 -5.89 -1.22
C LYS A 19 -6.36 -5.95 -1.32
N ILE A 20 -7.01 -4.82 -1.04
CA ILE A 20 -8.45 -4.65 -1.26
C ILE A 20 -8.68 -4.42 -2.76
N THR A 21 -9.48 -5.29 -3.38
CA THR A 21 -9.83 -5.18 -4.80
C THR A 21 -11.21 -4.55 -4.95
N PHE A 22 -11.28 -3.39 -5.60
CA PHE A 22 -12.55 -2.77 -5.98
C PHE A 22 -13.26 -3.58 -7.06
N ARG A 23 -14.59 -3.64 -6.97
CA ARG A 23 -15.41 -4.41 -7.91
C ARG A 23 -16.35 -3.50 -8.71
N PHE A 24 -16.60 -3.90 -9.94
CA PHE A 24 -17.48 -3.21 -10.88
C PHE A 24 -18.69 -4.08 -11.22
N CYS A 25 -19.84 -3.43 -11.37
CA CYS A 25 -21.08 -4.06 -11.76
C CYS A 25 -20.99 -4.62 -13.18
N ARG A 26 -21.42 -5.86 -13.38
CA ARG A 26 -21.38 -6.52 -14.71
C ARG A 26 -22.42 -5.99 -15.69
N GLU A 27 -23.44 -5.29 -15.20
CA GLU A 27 -24.54 -4.77 -16.04
C GLU A 27 -24.28 -3.35 -16.54
N CYS A 28 -23.83 -2.45 -15.66
CA CYS A 28 -23.69 -1.03 -15.97
C CYS A 28 -22.28 -0.47 -15.73
N SER A 29 -21.31 -1.33 -15.41
CA SER A 29 -19.89 -0.96 -15.18
C SER A 29 -19.66 0.11 -14.10
N ASN A 30 -20.64 0.37 -13.23
CA ASN A 30 -20.49 1.26 -12.08
C ASN A 30 -19.81 0.54 -10.90
N MET A 31 -19.20 1.31 -10.00
CA MET A 31 -18.56 0.77 -8.80
C MET A 31 -19.60 0.11 -7.86
N LEU A 32 -19.27 -1.08 -7.34
CA LEU A 32 -20.09 -1.75 -6.33
C LEU A 32 -19.74 -1.28 -4.92
N TYR A 33 -20.75 -1.18 -4.07
CA TYR A 33 -20.62 -0.68 -2.70
C TYR A 33 -20.87 -1.79 -1.67
N PRO A 34 -20.08 -1.87 -0.59
CA PRO A 34 -20.30 -2.82 0.49
C PRO A 34 -21.67 -2.59 1.19
N LYS A 35 -22.40 -3.68 1.46
CA LYS A 35 -23.69 -3.70 2.15
C LYS A 35 -23.80 -5.00 2.98
N GLU A 36 -24.44 -4.93 4.13
CA GLU A 36 -24.71 -6.11 4.96
C GLU A 36 -25.98 -6.83 4.50
N SER A 37 -25.92 -8.15 4.29
CA SER A 37 -27.09 -9.01 4.19
C SER A 37 -27.42 -9.57 5.59
N ARG A 38 -28.45 -8.99 6.24
CA ARG A 38 -28.83 -9.35 7.62
C ARG A 38 -29.34 -10.77 7.77
N GLU A 39 -30.00 -11.30 6.74
CA GLU A 39 -30.55 -12.65 6.73
C GLU A 39 -29.46 -13.71 6.80
N HIS A 40 -28.42 -13.56 5.97
CA HIS A 40 -27.31 -14.50 5.89
C HIS A 40 -26.11 -14.09 6.74
N ARG A 41 -26.16 -12.93 7.41
CA ARG A 41 -25.07 -12.32 8.19
C ARG A 41 -23.74 -12.30 7.41
N ARG A 42 -23.80 -11.85 6.15
CA ARG A 42 -22.66 -11.80 5.23
C ARG A 42 -22.51 -10.43 4.56
N LEU A 43 -21.28 -10.14 4.13
CA LEU A 43 -20.96 -8.96 3.34
C LEU A 43 -21.31 -9.19 1.86
N ILE A 44 -22.09 -8.29 1.29
CA ILE A 44 -22.43 -8.26 -0.13
C ILE A 44 -21.99 -6.92 -0.74
N TYR A 45 -21.77 -6.91 -2.05
CA TYR A 45 -21.45 -5.73 -2.84
C TYR A 45 -22.61 -5.41 -3.76
N VAL A 46 -23.12 -4.18 -3.72
CA VAL A 46 -24.35 -3.80 -4.43
C VAL A 46 -24.11 -2.57 -5.31
N CYS A 47 -24.65 -2.60 -6.52
CA CYS A 47 -24.68 -1.46 -7.41
C CYS A 47 -25.83 -0.52 -7.03
N ARG A 48 -25.55 0.77 -6.86
CA ARG A 48 -26.58 1.78 -6.55
C ARG A 48 -27.49 2.12 -7.73
N ASN A 49 -27.03 1.89 -8.95
CA ASN A 49 -27.75 2.32 -10.16
C ASN A 49 -28.77 1.27 -10.66
N CYS A 50 -28.44 -0.02 -10.58
CA CYS A 50 -29.28 -1.10 -11.13
C CYS A 50 -29.74 -2.11 -10.07
N GLY A 51 -29.16 -2.10 -8.86
CA GLY A 51 -29.51 -3.04 -7.80
C GLY A 51 -28.84 -4.41 -7.90
N PHE A 52 -27.97 -4.64 -8.89
CA PHE A 52 -27.15 -5.86 -8.97
C PHE A 52 -26.37 -6.09 -7.66
N GLU A 53 -26.38 -7.33 -7.16
CA GLU A 53 -25.69 -7.75 -5.93
C GLU A 53 -24.66 -8.86 -6.24
N ASP A 54 -23.50 -8.82 -5.57
CA ASP A 54 -22.41 -9.80 -5.69
C ASP A 54 -21.85 -10.15 -4.30
N GLU A 55 -21.35 -11.37 -4.12
CA GLU A 55 -20.84 -11.83 -2.82
C GLU A 55 -19.37 -11.44 -2.62
N ALA A 56 -19.05 -10.99 -1.40
CA ALA A 56 -17.69 -10.58 -1.07
C ALA A 56 -16.77 -11.80 -0.85
N ALA A 57 -15.62 -11.83 -1.55
CA ALA A 57 -14.59 -12.86 -1.32
C ALA A 57 -13.75 -12.60 -0.05
N SER A 58 -13.68 -11.34 0.39
CA SER A 58 -12.99 -10.93 1.62
C SER A 58 -13.90 -10.04 2.45
N GLN A 59 -13.76 -10.11 3.77
CA GLN A 59 -14.50 -9.28 4.71
C GLN A 59 -13.84 -7.90 4.93
N CYS A 60 -12.62 -7.70 4.43
CA CYS A 60 -11.92 -6.41 4.54
C CYS A 60 -12.47 -5.42 3.50
N VAL A 61 -13.16 -4.38 3.98
CA VAL A 61 -13.77 -3.33 3.14
C VAL A 61 -12.83 -2.13 2.96
N PHE A 62 -12.05 -1.82 3.99
CA PHE A 62 -11.15 -0.68 3.99
C PHE A 62 -9.90 -1.00 4.80
N ARG A 63 -8.76 -0.56 4.29
CA ARG A 63 -7.47 -0.67 4.97
C ARG A 63 -6.72 0.62 4.73
N ASN A 64 -6.32 1.26 5.81
CA ASN A 64 -5.42 2.40 5.78
C ASN A 64 -4.01 1.91 6.08
N VAL A 65 -3.08 2.08 5.15
CA VAL A 65 -1.67 1.72 5.35
C VAL A 65 -0.90 3.03 5.50
N LEU A 66 -0.51 3.37 6.73
CA LEU A 66 0.16 4.63 7.05
C LEU A 66 1.65 4.63 6.71
N SER A 67 2.26 3.46 6.72
CA SER A 67 3.64 3.22 6.27
C SER A 67 3.58 2.05 5.32
N SER A 68 3.59 2.36 4.03
CA SER A 68 3.64 1.38 2.98
C SER A 68 5.07 1.30 2.49
N VAL A 69 5.69 0.12 2.59
CA VAL A 69 6.81 -0.24 1.70
C VAL A 69 6.23 -0.54 0.30
N ALA A 70 5.27 0.27 -0.15
CA ALA A 70 4.72 0.19 -1.48
C ALA A 70 5.79 0.75 -2.40
N GLU A 71 6.69 -0.15 -2.77
CA GLU A 71 7.55 -0.12 -3.95
C GLU A 71 8.18 1.25 -4.22
N GLU A 72 9.45 1.42 -3.83
CA GLU A 72 10.36 2.42 -4.45
C GLU A 72 10.44 2.30 -5.99
N THR A 73 9.72 1.33 -6.56
CA THR A 73 9.64 0.95 -7.97
C THR A 73 8.22 1.05 -8.53
N ALA A 74 7.30 1.80 -7.89
CA ALA A 74 5.97 2.02 -8.43
C ALA A 74 6.05 2.82 -9.75
N GLY A 75 5.94 2.12 -10.87
CA GLY A 75 6.06 2.74 -12.20
C GLY A 75 7.49 2.87 -12.71
N VAL A 76 8.40 1.92 -12.42
CA VAL A 76 9.58 1.76 -13.28
C VAL A 76 9.09 1.42 -14.68
N THR A 77 9.02 2.47 -15.50
CA THR A 77 8.79 2.36 -16.92
C THR A 77 10.15 2.12 -17.58
N THR A 78 10.17 1.31 -18.63
CA THR A 78 11.40 1.02 -19.38
C THR A 78 11.98 2.28 -20.06
N ASP A 79 11.20 3.35 -20.12
CA ASP A 79 11.46 4.63 -20.78
C ASP A 79 11.92 5.74 -19.82
N VAL A 80 12.01 5.50 -18.51
CA VAL A 80 12.56 6.48 -17.54
C VAL A 80 13.94 6.99 -17.98
N GLY A 81 14.78 6.15 -18.58
CA GLY A 81 16.11 6.53 -19.09
C GLY A 81 16.10 7.45 -20.31
N SER A 82 14.95 7.66 -20.95
CA SER A 82 14.78 8.62 -22.03
C SER A 82 14.33 10.00 -21.55
N ASP A 83 13.94 10.13 -20.27
CA ASP A 83 13.56 11.41 -19.68
C ASP A 83 14.84 12.20 -19.31
N PRO A 84 15.14 13.31 -20.01
CA PRO A 84 16.34 14.11 -19.73
C PRO A 84 16.28 14.84 -18.37
N THR A 85 15.12 14.83 -17.70
CA THR A 85 14.94 15.42 -16.37
C THR A 85 15.23 14.43 -15.23
N VAL A 86 15.32 13.13 -15.52
CA VAL A 86 15.73 12.11 -14.55
C VAL A 86 17.26 12.14 -14.43
N CYS A 87 17.77 12.56 -13.27
CA CYS A 87 19.20 12.73 -13.06
C CYS A 87 19.93 11.37 -13.00
N LEU A 88 20.64 11.02 -14.07
CA LEU A 88 21.40 9.76 -14.18
C LEU A 88 22.66 9.68 -13.29
N LEU A 89 22.97 10.71 -12.50
CA LEU A 89 24.26 10.89 -11.83
C LEU A 89 24.24 10.76 -10.29
N CYS A 90 23.11 10.43 -9.64
CA CYS A 90 23.12 10.33 -8.17
C CYS A 90 23.69 9.00 -7.61
N GLY A 91 24.15 8.07 -8.45
CA GLY A 91 24.70 6.78 -8.02
C GLY A 91 26.19 6.78 -7.62
N SER A 92 26.93 7.88 -7.78
CA SER A 92 28.40 7.88 -7.62
C SER A 92 28.98 8.97 -6.71
N LEU A 93 28.16 9.63 -5.88
CA LEU A 93 28.66 10.55 -4.84
C LEU A 93 28.13 10.15 -3.47
N ILE A 94 28.54 8.97 -3.01
CA ILE A 94 28.75 8.76 -1.57
C ILE A 94 30.26 8.92 -1.39
N GLU A 95 30.73 10.16 -1.38
CA GLU A 95 32.04 10.45 -0.81
C GLU A 95 31.90 10.35 0.71
N GLU A 96 32.64 9.41 1.30
CA GLU A 96 32.88 9.36 2.74
C GLU A 96 33.49 10.69 3.17
N ASN A 97 32.70 11.55 3.80
CA ASN A 97 33.24 12.69 4.51
C ASN A 97 33.30 12.36 6.00
N ASP A 98 34.44 11.78 6.37
CA ASP A 98 35.05 11.91 7.69
C ASP A 98 35.25 13.41 7.97
N GLY A 99 34.38 13.97 8.79
CA GLY A 99 34.40 15.38 9.18
C GLY A 99 34.43 15.49 10.69
N THR A 100 35.63 15.63 11.23
CA THR A 100 35.94 15.85 12.64
C THR A 100 35.07 16.95 13.24
N ARG A 101 34.38 16.61 14.33
CA ARG A 101 33.64 17.51 15.22
C ARG A 101 34.63 18.47 15.89
N GLU A 102 34.66 19.73 15.45
CA GLU A 102 35.31 20.81 16.19
C GLU A 102 34.39 21.21 17.36
N ASP A 103 34.84 20.91 18.59
CA ASP A 103 34.25 21.39 19.83
C ASP A 103 34.70 22.86 20.01
N ASP A 104 33.77 23.81 19.84
CA ASP A 104 34.01 25.25 20.03
C ASP A 104 33.69 25.62 21.50
N ASP A 105 34.71 25.56 22.36
CA ASP A 105 34.66 26.04 23.74
C ASP A 105 34.70 27.59 23.76
N GLY A 106 33.52 28.21 23.69
CA GLY A 106 33.34 29.65 23.86
C GLY A 106 33.40 30.06 25.34
N GLU A 107 34.60 30.32 25.86
CA GLU A 107 34.84 30.99 27.15
C GLU A 107 34.95 32.53 26.99
N ASN A 108 34.43 33.24 28.01
CA ASN A 108 34.59 34.66 28.37
C ASN A 108 33.77 35.71 27.59
N GLY A 109 33.12 36.69 28.22
CA GLY A 109 33.04 37.13 29.61
C GLY A 109 32.49 38.57 29.69
N SER A 110 31.90 38.92 30.84
CA SER A 110 31.77 40.27 31.41
C SER A 110 30.97 41.36 30.68
N ASN A 111 29.85 41.78 31.28
CA ASN A 111 29.74 43.09 31.97
C ASN A 111 28.55 43.09 32.96
#